data_AF-A0A524ML26-F1
#
_entry.id   AF-A0A524ML26-F1
#
_cell.length_a   1.000
_cell.length_b   1.000
_cell.length_c   1.000
_cell.angle_alpha   90.00
_cell.angle_beta   90.00
_cell.angle_gamma   90.00
#
_symmetry.space_group_name_H-M   'P 1'
#
loop_
_entity.id
_entity.type
_entity.pdbx_description
1 polymer ?
#
loop_
_entity_poly.entity_id
_entity_poly.type
_entity_poly.pdbx_seq_one_letter_code
_entity_poly.pdbx_strand_id
1 'polypeptide(L)'
;MTSITQTKSIVREPEATASILASIPDCLKDTLLNSSTSEGKGRKSVLISSNNLANRFIFSRWGIRPSQRRRYKNLFTSIRKHCRILFNHYLLRGRIEWIDISGKHLFGVYKFDDIRGNLILGYVVMTPESEWTLSNR
;
A
#
# COMPACT_ATOMS: atom_id res chain seq x y z
N MET A 1 46.41 -24.78 12.51
CA MET A 1 45.73 -24.21 11.33
C MET A 1 44.27 -24.60 11.40
N THR A 2 43.40 -23.67 11.81
CA THR A 2 41.95 -23.91 11.92
C THR A 2 41.24 -23.16 10.79
N SER A 3 40.92 -23.88 9.73
CA SER A 3 40.10 -23.39 8.61
C SER A 3 38.63 -23.36 9.06
N ILE A 4 38.16 -22.17 9.44
CA ILE A 4 36.74 -21.91 9.70
C ILE A 4 36.07 -21.79 8.34
N THR A 5 35.44 -22.87 7.88
CA THR A 5 34.59 -22.88 6.70
C THR A 5 33.36 -22.00 6.97
N GLN A 6 33.37 -20.77 6.48
CA GLN A 6 32.18 -19.92 6.49
C GLN A 6 31.12 -20.55 5.58
N THR A 7 30.15 -21.21 6.18
CA THR A 7 28.93 -21.65 5.50
C THR A 7 28.18 -20.39 5.05
N LYS A 8 28.38 -19.97 3.79
CA LYS A 8 27.51 -18.98 3.15
C LYS A 8 26.09 -19.55 3.18
N SER A 9 25.29 -19.09 4.15
CA SER A 9 23.86 -19.35 4.12
C SER A 9 23.33 -18.78 2.80
N ILE A 10 22.80 -19.65 1.95
CA ILE A 10 22.12 -19.24 0.73
C ILE A 10 20.88 -18.48 1.21
N VAL A 11 20.98 -17.15 1.30
CA VAL A 11 19.84 -16.29 1.62
C VAL A 11 18.92 -16.33 0.41
N ARG A 12 17.96 -17.26 0.42
CA ARG A 12 16.93 -17.37 -0.60
C ARG A 12 16.15 -16.06 -0.66
N GLU A 13 15.99 -15.50 -1.86
CA GLU A 13 15.19 -14.29 -2.04
C GLU A 13 13.74 -14.61 -1.62
N PRO A 14 13.11 -13.78 -0.77
CA PRO A 14 11.73 -14.00 -0.38
C PRO A 14 10.80 -13.94 -1.60
N GLU A 15 9.81 -14.83 -1.61
CA GLU A 15 8.89 -14.99 -2.73
C GLU A 15 7.53 -14.34 -2.42
N ALA A 16 7.00 -13.61 -3.40
CA ALA A 16 5.68 -13.00 -3.32
C ALA A 16 4.63 -13.94 -3.94
N THR A 17 4.23 -14.96 -3.18
CA THR A 17 3.19 -15.92 -3.61
C THR A 17 1.84 -15.22 -3.78
N ALA A 18 0.92 -15.84 -4.53
CA ALA A 18 -0.44 -15.31 -4.73
C ALA A 18 -1.19 -15.03 -3.42
N SER A 19 -1.05 -15.91 -2.41
CA SER A 19 -1.64 -15.71 -1.08
C SER A 19 -1.07 -14.50 -0.34
N ILE A 20 0.23 -14.23 -0.51
CA ILE A 20 0.86 -13.03 0.05
C ILE A 20 0.36 -11.79 -0.68
N LEU A 21 0.26 -11.82 -2.01
CA LEU A 21 -0.21 -10.68 -2.79
C LEU A 21 -1.67 -10.32 -2.49
N ALA A 22 -2.50 -11.32 -2.14
CA ALA A 22 -3.89 -11.13 -1.77
C ALA A 22 -4.10 -10.33 -0.47
N SER A 23 -3.06 -10.16 0.37
CA SER A 23 -3.15 -9.35 1.61
C SER A 23 -2.69 -7.90 1.45
N ILE A 24 -2.22 -7.49 0.25
CA ILE A 24 -1.89 -6.08 -0.03
C ILE A 24 -3.09 -5.14 0.20
N PRO A 25 -4.35 -5.49 -0.16
CA PRO A 25 -5.51 -4.65 0.16
C PRO A 25 -5.67 -4.41 1.67
N ASP A 26 -5.37 -5.40 2.51
CA ASP A 26 -5.49 -5.24 3.96
C ASP A 26 -4.43 -4.27 4.49
N CYS A 27 -3.20 -4.34 3.97
CA CYS A 27 -2.17 -3.35 4.27
C CYS A 27 -2.58 -1.90 3.88
N LEU A 28 -3.34 -1.74 2.79
CA LEU A 28 -3.91 -0.44 2.43
C LEU A 28 -4.98 0.00 3.43
N LYS A 29 -5.92 -0.88 3.80
CA LYS A 29 -6.96 -0.58 4.79
C LYS A 29 -6.35 -0.16 6.13
N ASP A 30 -5.36 -0.90 6.62
CA ASP A 30 -4.63 -0.56 7.85
C ASP A 30 -3.96 0.82 7.73
N THR A 31 -3.37 1.12 6.57
CA THR A 31 -2.74 2.43 6.34
C THR A 31 -3.78 3.56 6.37
N LEU A 32 -4.97 3.33 5.81
CA LEU A 32 -6.08 4.29 5.83
C LEU A 32 -6.59 4.52 7.26
N LEU A 33 -6.86 3.46 8.01
CA LEU A 33 -7.35 3.54 9.39
C LEU A 33 -6.37 4.30 10.29
N ASN A 34 -5.08 3.98 10.21
CA ASN A 34 -4.03 4.65 10.98
C ASN A 34 -3.87 6.14 10.61
N SER A 35 -4.22 6.51 9.39
CA SER A 35 -4.14 7.91 8.93
C SER A 35 -5.38 8.73 9.27
N SER A 36 -6.55 8.09 9.44
CA SER A 36 -7.80 8.75 9.80
C SER A 36 -7.95 9.02 11.30
N THR A 37 -7.28 8.26 12.17
CA THR A 37 -7.35 8.40 13.64
C THR A 37 -6.47 9.50 14.21
N SER A 38 -5.63 10.15 13.39
CA SER A 38 -4.81 11.29 13.84
C SER A 38 -5.69 12.52 14.01
N GLU A 39 -6.22 12.70 15.23
CA GLU A 39 -6.96 13.88 15.69
C GLU A 39 -6.14 15.15 15.46
N GLY A 40 -6.48 15.88 14.40
CA GLY A 40 -5.76 17.08 14.01
C GLY A 40 -6.43 17.76 12.83
N LYS A 41 -7.42 18.61 13.15
CA LYS A 41 -7.99 19.70 12.34
C LYS A 41 -7.60 19.71 10.84
N GLY A 42 -8.52 19.25 9.99
CA GLY A 42 -8.67 19.81 8.64
C GLY A 42 -8.14 19.02 7.44
N ARG A 43 -7.57 17.82 7.57
CA ARG A 43 -7.16 17.05 6.37
C ARG A 43 -8.36 16.33 5.73
N LYS A 44 -8.93 16.98 4.71
CA LYS A 44 -10.00 16.44 3.84
C LYS A 44 -9.61 15.14 3.12
N SER A 45 -8.33 14.83 2.93
CA SER A 45 -7.90 13.63 2.20
C SER A 45 -6.55 13.10 2.65
N VAL A 46 -6.41 11.77 2.66
CA VAL A 46 -5.15 11.05 2.85
C VAL A 46 -4.53 10.76 1.49
N LEU A 47 -3.27 11.14 1.29
CA LEU A 47 -2.53 10.81 0.07
C LEU A 47 -1.66 9.59 0.29
N ILE A 48 -1.86 8.54 -0.52
CA ILE A 48 -1.04 7.33 -0.49
C ILE A 48 -0.53 7.09 -1.90
N SER A 49 0.75 6.77 -2.01
CA SER A 49 1.36 6.35 -3.28
C SER A 49 1.56 4.84 -3.34
N SER A 50 1.47 4.26 -4.54
CA SER A 50 1.60 2.82 -4.74
C SER A 50 2.98 2.31 -4.31
N ASN A 51 4.03 3.11 -4.47
CA ASN A 51 5.37 2.78 -3.97
C ASN A 51 5.46 2.86 -2.44
N ASN A 52 4.77 3.80 -1.79
CA ASN A 52 4.76 3.88 -0.34
C ASN A 52 4.07 2.65 0.26
N LEU A 53 2.90 2.26 -0.28
CA LEU A 53 2.21 1.03 0.10
C LEU A 53 3.10 -0.20 -0.09
N ALA A 54 3.74 -0.32 -1.26
CA ALA A 54 4.66 -1.44 -1.53
C ALA A 54 5.81 -1.50 -0.51
N ASN A 55 6.42 -0.36 -0.17
CA ASN A 55 7.49 -0.30 0.82
C ASN A 55 7.00 -0.68 2.22
N ARG A 56 5.82 -0.21 2.64
CA ARG A 56 5.19 -0.58 3.91
C ARG A 56 4.90 -2.08 3.97
N PHE A 57 4.31 -2.63 2.92
CA PHE A 57 4.00 -4.05 2.81
C PHE A 57 5.27 -4.92 2.90
N ILE A 58 6.31 -4.58 2.12
CA ILE A 58 7.58 -5.31 2.12
C ILE A 58 8.24 -5.28 3.51
N PHE A 59 8.27 -4.12 4.14
CA PHE A 59 8.84 -3.98 5.47
C PHE A 59 8.05 -4.77 6.52
N SER A 60 6.71 -4.67 6.50
CA SER A 60 5.86 -5.40 7.45
C SER A 60 5.99 -6.91 7.32
N ARG A 61 6.20 -7.42 6.10
CA ARG A 61 6.23 -8.87 5.82
C ARG A 61 7.60 -9.50 6.00
N TRP A 62 8.67 -8.80 5.64
CA TRP A 62 10.03 -9.37 5.60
C TRP A 62 11.07 -8.54 6.37
N GLY A 63 10.71 -7.41 6.97
CA GLY A 63 11.66 -6.48 7.60
C GLY A 63 12.60 -5.79 6.61
N ILE A 64 12.35 -5.92 5.31
CA ILE A 64 13.22 -5.41 4.25
C ILE A 64 12.97 -3.92 4.05
N ARG A 65 14.04 -3.12 4.15
CA ARG A 65 13.96 -1.66 4.03
C ARG A 65 14.11 -1.20 2.57
N PRO A 66 13.57 -0.03 2.18
CA PRO A 66 13.75 0.51 0.83
C PRO A 66 15.22 0.68 0.40
N SER A 67 16.13 0.94 1.35
CA SER A 67 17.58 1.01 1.10
C SER A 67 18.16 -0.31 0.57
N GLN A 68 17.52 -1.44 0.86
CA GLN A 68 17.92 -2.78 0.40
C GLN A 68 17.33 -3.14 -0.97
N ARG A 69 16.64 -2.21 -1.65
CA ARG A 69 15.98 -2.45 -2.94
C ARG A 69 16.90 -3.02 -4.02
N ARG A 70 18.18 -2.62 -4.05
CA ARG A 70 19.15 -3.14 -5.02
C ARG A 70 19.38 -4.64 -4.84
N ARG A 71 19.33 -5.13 -3.60
CA ARG A 71 19.52 -6.54 -3.25
C ARG A 71 18.27 -7.39 -3.55
N TYR A 72 17.08 -6.85 -3.31
CA TYR A 72 15.80 -7.54 -3.47
C TYR A 72 14.98 -7.02 -4.66
N LYS A 73 15.64 -6.77 -5.79
CA LYS A 73 15.06 -6.04 -6.93
C LYS A 73 13.76 -6.72 -7.43
N ASN A 74 13.73 -8.04 -7.48
CA ASN A 74 12.59 -8.79 -8.01
C ASN A 74 11.38 -8.66 -7.09
N LEU A 75 11.58 -8.82 -5.78
CA LEU A 75 10.55 -8.59 -4.77
C LEU A 75 9.93 -7.19 -4.90
N PHE A 76 10.76 -6.15 -4.86
CA PHE A 76 10.28 -4.77 -4.96
C PHE A 76 9.53 -4.52 -6.27
N THR A 77 9.98 -5.10 -7.38
CA THR A 77 9.32 -4.93 -8.69
C THR A 77 7.95 -5.61 -8.70
N SER A 78 7.87 -6.86 -8.21
CA SER A 78 6.63 -7.63 -8.19
C SER A 78 5.56 -6.98 -7.30
N ILE A 79 5.92 -6.58 -6.08
CA ILE A 79 4.99 -5.93 -5.15
C ILE A 79 4.50 -4.59 -5.69
N ARG A 80 5.41 -3.76 -6.24
CA ARG A 80 5.01 -2.46 -6.82
C ARG A 80 4.05 -2.60 -7.99
N LYS A 81 4.25 -3.61 -8.84
CA LYS A 81 3.32 -3.93 -9.94
C LYS A 81 1.93 -4.24 -9.38
N HIS A 82 1.84 -5.06 -8.34
CA HIS A 82 0.57 -5.39 -7.70
C HIS A 82 -0.10 -4.19 -7.03
N CYS A 83 0.65 -3.38 -6.28
CA CYS A 83 0.11 -2.16 -5.68
C CYS A 83 -0.43 -1.19 -6.75
N ARG A 84 0.23 -1.09 -7.92
CA ARG A 84 -0.25 -0.26 -9.02
C ARG A 84 -1.56 -0.81 -9.63
N ILE A 85 -1.66 -2.12 -9.81
CA ILE A 85 -2.90 -2.77 -10.28
C ILE A 85 -4.04 -2.49 -9.30
N LEU A 86 -3.79 -2.67 -8.00
CA LEU A 86 -4.76 -2.38 -6.94
C LEU A 86 -5.21 -0.91 -6.96
N PHE A 87 -4.27 0.01 -7.10
CA PHE A 87 -4.57 1.44 -7.16
C PHE A 87 -5.42 1.80 -8.37
N ASN A 88 -5.09 1.26 -9.54
CA ASN A 88 -5.92 1.45 -10.74
C ASN A 88 -7.33 0.88 -10.54
N HIS A 89 -7.46 -0.29 -9.91
CA HIS A 89 -8.77 -0.88 -9.59
C HIS A 89 -9.61 0.06 -8.72
N TYR A 90 -9.05 0.58 -7.62
CA TYR A 90 -9.79 1.52 -6.76
C TYR A 90 -10.04 2.88 -7.40
N LEU A 91 -9.11 3.37 -8.23
CA LEU A 91 -9.30 4.60 -8.97
C LEU A 91 -10.46 4.49 -9.96
N LEU A 92 -10.59 3.36 -10.66
CA LEU A 92 -11.69 3.09 -11.59
C LEU A 92 -13.03 2.97 -10.86
N ARG A 93 -13.04 2.33 -9.68
CA ARG A 93 -14.24 2.22 -8.84
C ARG A 93 -14.64 3.54 -8.19
N GLY A 94 -13.69 4.45 -7.99
CA GLY A 94 -13.90 5.75 -7.36
C GLY A 94 -14.16 5.71 -5.85
N ARG A 95 -14.22 4.51 -5.26
CA ARG A 95 -14.42 4.31 -3.82
C ARG A 95 -13.83 2.99 -3.34
N ILE A 96 -13.57 2.92 -2.04
CA ILE A 96 -13.22 1.70 -1.30
C ILE A 96 -14.16 1.59 -0.09
N GLU A 97 -14.71 0.39 0.13
CA GLU A 97 -15.62 0.11 1.23
C GLU A 97 -15.31 -1.26 1.85
N TRP A 98 -15.39 -1.34 3.17
CA TRP A 98 -15.32 -2.59 3.93
C TRP A 98 -16.04 -2.46 5.27
N ILE A 99 -16.33 -3.59 5.90
CA ILE A 99 -16.95 -3.66 7.23
C ILE A 99 -16.01 -4.49 8.11
N ASP A 100 -15.71 -3.99 9.29
CA ASP A 100 -14.98 -4.71 10.35
C ASP A 100 -15.67 -4.52 11.71
N ILE A 101 -15.00 -4.93 12.80
CA ILE A 101 -15.52 -4.84 14.17
C ILE A 101 -15.81 -3.38 14.62
N SER A 102 -15.18 -2.39 13.98
CA SER A 102 -15.39 -0.97 14.28
C SER A 102 -16.49 -0.35 13.42
N GLY A 103 -17.03 -1.09 12.45
CA GLY A 103 -18.16 -0.69 11.63
C GLY A 103 -17.84 -0.61 10.14
N LYS A 104 -18.68 0.15 9.42
CA LYS A 104 -18.53 0.37 7.97
C LYS A 104 -17.56 1.50 7.71
N HIS A 105 -16.53 1.23 6.92
CA HIS A 105 -15.57 2.20 6.43
C HIS A 105 -15.82 2.48 4.95
N LEU A 106 -15.92 3.77 4.60
CA LEU A 106 -16.13 4.20 3.22
C LEU A 106 -15.21 5.37 2.89
N PHE A 107 -14.43 5.21 1.82
CA PHE A 107 -13.58 6.28 1.31
C PHE A 107 -13.81 6.52 -0.17
N GLY A 108 -13.93 7.79 -0.55
CA GLY A 108 -13.86 8.26 -1.93
C GLY A 108 -12.41 8.24 -2.42
N VAL A 109 -12.18 7.87 -3.68
CA VAL A 109 -10.86 7.71 -4.27
C VAL A 109 -10.73 8.59 -5.49
N TYR A 110 -9.67 9.40 -5.55
CA TYR A 110 -9.34 10.21 -6.72
C TYR A 110 -7.85 10.14 -7.07
N LYS A 111 -7.52 10.39 -8.34
CA LYS A 111 -6.12 10.48 -8.77
C LYS A 111 -5.56 11.83 -8.33
N PHE A 112 -4.50 11.80 -7.53
CA PHE A 112 -3.75 13.00 -7.16
C PHE A 112 -2.63 13.27 -8.18
N ASP A 113 -1.78 12.28 -8.45
CA ASP A 113 -0.63 12.41 -9.35
C ASP A 113 -0.15 11.04 -9.89
N ASP A 114 0.68 11.02 -10.94
CA ASP A 114 1.42 9.84 -11.40
C ASP A 114 2.83 10.25 -11.86
N ILE A 115 3.82 9.99 -11.00
CA ILE A 115 5.22 10.33 -11.27
C ILE A 115 5.98 9.07 -11.60
N ARG A 116 6.39 8.90 -12.86
CA ARG A 116 7.24 7.79 -13.34
C ARG A 116 6.68 6.41 -12.94
N GLY A 117 5.36 6.24 -12.99
CA GLY A 117 4.67 5.00 -12.65
C GLY A 117 4.39 4.81 -11.15
N ASN A 118 4.67 5.82 -10.32
CA ASN A 118 4.20 5.90 -8.93
C ASN A 118 2.86 6.61 -8.90
N LEU A 119 1.77 5.82 -8.91
CA LEU A 119 0.42 6.36 -8.83
C LEU A 119 0.14 6.84 -7.40
N ILE A 120 -0.26 8.09 -7.27
CA ILE A 120 -0.63 8.73 -6.00
C ILE A 120 -2.13 8.96 -6.01
N LEU A 121 -2.82 8.37 -5.03
CA LEU A 121 -4.26 8.51 -4.87
C LEU A 121 -4.57 9.28 -3.60
N GLY A 122 -5.61 10.10 -3.69
CA GLY A 122 -6.25 10.72 -2.54
C GLY A 122 -7.45 9.90 -2.09
N TYR A 123 -7.56 9.73 -0.77
CA TYR A 123 -8.62 8.99 -0.10
C TYR A 123 -9.36 9.93 0.85
N VAL A 124 -10.66 10.09 0.66
CA VAL A 124 -11.52 10.99 1.44
C VAL A 124 -12.49 10.15 2.25
N VAL A 125 -12.52 10.31 3.57
CA VAL A 125 -13.55 9.65 4.40
C VAL A 125 -14.91 10.16 3.97
N MET A 126 -15.82 9.25 3.63
CA MET A 126 -17.20 9.60 3.30
C MET A 126 -18.06 9.40 4.54
N THR A 127 -18.47 10.51 5.16
CA THR A 127 -19.55 10.53 6.14
C THR A 127 -20.89 10.79 5.44
N PRO A 128 -22.05 10.48 6.07
CA PRO A 128 -23.36 10.81 5.50
C PRO A 128 -23.54 12.30 5.17
N GLU A 129 -22.78 13.17 5.83
CA GLU A 129 -22.74 14.62 5.65
C GLU A 129 -21.69 15.07 4.61
N SER A 130 -20.90 14.14 4.07
CA SER A 130 -19.82 14.45 3.13
C SER A 130 -20.39 14.70 1.73
N GLU A 131 -20.27 15.95 1.26
CA GLU A 131 -20.60 16.37 -0.11
C GLU A 131 -19.66 15.78 -1.19
N TRP A 132 -18.84 14.78 -0.85
CA TRP A 132 -17.88 14.23 -1.81
C TRP A 132 -18.62 13.47 -2.91
N THR A 133 -18.77 14.13 -4.05
CA THR A 133 -19.16 13.52 -5.31
C THR A 133 -17.91 13.28 -6.15
N LEU A 134 -17.79 12.08 -6.76
CA LEU A 134 -16.81 11.85 -7.82
C LEU A 134 -16.95 12.99 -8.82
N SER A 135 -15.91 13.83 -8.97
CA SER A 135 -15.89 14.83 -10.04
C SER A 135 -16.00 14.04 -11.35
N ASN A 136 -17.17 14.09 -12.00
CA ASN A 136 -17.46 13.39 -13.23
C ASN A 136 -16.27 13.54 -14.18
N ARG A 137 -15.63 12.41 -14.50
CA ARG A 137 -14.66 12.33 -15.58
C ARG A 137 -15.38 12.03 -16.87
#